data_AF-A0A3P7QX32-F1
#
_entry.id   AF-A0A3P7QX32-F1
#
_cell.length_a   1.000
_cell.length_b   1.000
_cell.length_c   1.000
_cell.angle_alpha   90.00
_cell.angle_beta   90.00
_cell.angle_gamma   90.00
#
_symmetry.space_group_name_H-M   'P 1'
#
loop_
_entity.id
_entity.type
_entity.pdbx_description
1 polymer ?
#
loop_
_entity_poly.entity_id
_entity_poly.type
_entity_poly.pdbx_seq_one_letter_code
_entity_poly.pdbx_strand_id
1 'polypeptide(L)'
;MENTLCFAVTYQLRLHCSWGDEYYIGLNGIEFYDHREELIKLLPQNLAAYPESVNVLPNVNDDPRTSDKLIDGFNDTENPSHMWLTPILPNRCARVFVVFDFPTYVSRINIYNYRKTTERGARLVTVSVDDLIVFSGEVPQSTSYKTGVLSISLREE
;
A
#
# COMPACT_ATOMS: atom_id res chain seq x y z
N MET A 1 20.01 -2.75 -23.50
CA MET A 1 18.79 -3.20 -22.79
C MET A 1 18.46 -2.06 -21.84
N GLU A 2 17.78 -1.04 -22.34
CA GLU A 2 17.64 0.26 -21.67
C GLU A 2 16.14 0.55 -21.45
N ASN A 3 15.82 1.10 -20.28
CA ASN A 3 14.72 2.05 -20.01
C ASN A 3 13.25 1.61 -19.81
N THR A 4 12.90 0.33 -19.64
CA THR A 4 11.46 0.01 -19.43
C THR A 4 10.96 0.25 -17.99
N LEU A 5 11.79 0.09 -16.95
CA LEU A 5 11.32 0.18 -15.55
C LEU A 5 10.96 1.62 -15.12
N CYS A 6 11.53 2.62 -15.80
CA CYS A 6 11.29 4.04 -15.52
C CYS A 6 9.90 4.50 -16.00
N PHE A 7 9.23 3.77 -16.89
CA PHE A 7 7.89 4.10 -17.35
C PHE A 7 7.02 2.85 -17.28
N ALA A 8 6.25 2.76 -16.21
CA ALA A 8 5.38 1.61 -16.00
C ALA A 8 3.92 2.00 -15.92
N VAL A 9 3.08 1.01 -16.19
CA VAL A 9 1.63 1.18 -16.16
C VAL A 9 1.08 0.62 -14.86
N THR A 10 1.64 -0.49 -14.36
CA THR A 10 1.12 -1.22 -13.21
C THR A 10 2.14 -1.36 -12.10
N TYR A 11 1.75 -0.95 -10.91
CA TYR A 11 2.48 -1.16 -9.67
C TYR A 11 1.65 -2.06 -8.75
N GLN A 12 2.27 -3.07 -8.14
CA GLN A 12 1.61 -3.96 -7.20
C GLN A 12 2.40 -4.05 -5.90
N LEU A 13 1.73 -3.77 -4.78
CA LEU A 13 2.21 -4.06 -3.45
C LEU A 13 1.57 -5.38 -3.00
N ARG A 14 2.39 -6.38 -2.69
CA ARG A 14 1.96 -7.64 -2.09
C ARG A 14 2.35 -7.66 -0.63
N LEU A 15 1.36 -7.78 0.25
CA LEU A 15 1.55 -7.81 1.70
C LEU A 15 1.49 -9.28 2.15
N HIS A 16 2.64 -9.81 2.60
CA HIS A 16 2.80 -11.24 2.88
C HIS A 16 2.36 -11.62 4.29
N CYS A 17 2.67 -10.79 5.28
CA CYS A 17 2.29 -11.01 6.67
C CYS A 17 2.19 -9.68 7.42
N SER A 18 1.47 -9.72 8.55
CA SER A 18 1.39 -8.62 9.50
C SER A 18 2.50 -8.73 10.55
N TRP A 19 2.58 -7.76 11.47
CA TRP A 19 3.47 -7.82 12.62
C TRP A 19 3.03 -8.82 13.70
N GLY A 20 1.75 -9.19 13.74
CA GLY A 20 1.24 -10.15 14.74
C GLY A 20 -0.24 -10.53 14.68
N ASP A 21 -1.04 -10.00 13.76
CA ASP A 21 -2.44 -10.37 13.58
C ASP A 21 -2.61 -11.39 12.43
N GLU A 22 -3.14 -12.57 12.73
CA GLU A 22 -3.30 -13.66 11.75
C GLU A 22 -4.49 -13.46 10.80
N TYR A 23 -5.42 -12.56 11.13
CA TYR A 23 -6.69 -12.41 10.44
C TYR A 23 -6.77 -11.13 9.61
N TYR A 24 -6.06 -10.08 10.02
CA TYR A 24 -6.17 -8.77 9.41
C TYR A 24 -4.81 -8.16 9.11
N ILE A 25 -4.76 -7.43 7.99
CA ILE A 25 -3.61 -6.64 7.60
C ILE A 25 -4.07 -5.31 7.04
N GLY A 26 -3.35 -4.24 7.35
CA GLY A 26 -3.73 -2.89 6.95
C GLY A 26 -2.55 -1.99 6.69
N LEU A 27 -2.88 -0.81 6.16
CA LEU A 27 -1.99 0.31 5.93
C LEU A 27 -2.74 1.61 6.27
N ASN A 28 -2.00 2.65 6.60
CA ASN A 28 -2.56 4.00 6.65
C ASN A 28 -2.65 4.61 5.25
N GLY A 29 -1.65 4.41 4.41
CA GLY A 29 -1.63 5.03 3.09
C GLY A 29 -0.43 4.66 2.23
N ILE A 30 -0.47 5.11 0.98
CA ILE A 30 0.59 5.00 -0.01
C ILE A 30 0.75 6.33 -0.75
N GLU A 31 1.99 6.63 -1.14
CA GLU A 31 2.27 7.79 -1.98
C GLU A 31 3.26 7.42 -3.08
N PHE A 32 3.08 8.03 -4.23
CA PHE A 32 3.91 7.86 -5.41
C PHE A 32 4.47 9.21 -5.81
N TYR A 33 5.75 9.29 -6.11
CA TYR A 33 6.44 10.53 -6.46
C TYR A 33 7.02 10.46 -7.86
N ASP A 34 7.02 11.59 -8.58
CA ASP A 34 7.59 11.68 -9.92
C ASP A 34 9.09 11.99 -9.91
N HIS A 35 9.72 12.08 -11.09
CA HIS A 35 11.15 12.41 -11.25
C HIS A 35 11.59 13.73 -10.58
N ARG A 36 10.65 14.66 -10.33
CA ARG A 36 10.90 15.94 -9.65
C ARG A 36 10.66 15.86 -8.15
N GLU A 37 10.40 14.67 -7.61
CA GLU A 37 10.01 14.45 -6.21
C GLU A 37 8.67 15.10 -5.86
N GLU A 38 7.80 15.32 -6.85
CA GLU A 38 6.46 15.83 -6.64
C GLU A 38 5.48 14.67 -6.44
N LEU A 39 4.52 14.83 -5.51
CA LEU A 39 3.50 13.83 -5.26
C LEU A 39 2.61 13.66 -6.51
N ILE A 40 2.53 12.44 -7.01
CA ILE A 40 1.61 12.07 -8.08
C ILE A 40 0.22 11.93 -7.47
N LYS A 41 -0.73 12.74 -7.96
CA LYS A 41 -2.12 12.68 -7.51
C LYS A 41 -2.79 11.43 -8.07
N LEU A 42 -2.92 10.39 -7.24
CA LEU A 42 -3.72 9.21 -7.53
C LEU A 42 -5.21 9.53 -7.35
N LEU A 43 -6.04 8.91 -8.19
CA LEU A 43 -7.49 8.97 -8.10
C LEU A 43 -8.05 7.57 -7.84
N PRO A 44 -9.30 7.42 -7.36
CA PRO A 44 -9.87 6.11 -7.04
C PRO A 44 -9.82 5.10 -8.19
N GLN A 45 -9.93 5.54 -9.46
CA GLN A 45 -9.83 4.64 -10.61
C GLN A 45 -8.43 4.07 -10.83
N ASN A 46 -7.39 4.69 -10.27
CA ASN A 46 -6.04 4.17 -10.34
C ASN A 46 -5.81 3.03 -9.34
N LEU A 47 -6.70 2.88 -8.36
CA LEU A 47 -6.46 2.03 -7.21
C LEU A 47 -7.39 0.82 -7.22
N ALA A 48 -6.83 -0.36 -6.95
CA ALA A 48 -7.60 -1.54 -6.61
C ALA A 48 -6.93 -2.31 -5.48
N ALA A 49 -7.74 -2.93 -4.63
CA ALA A 49 -7.25 -3.78 -3.56
C ALA A 49 -7.93 -5.15 -3.60
N TYR A 50 -7.19 -6.19 -3.20
CA TYR A 50 -7.72 -7.54 -3.06
C TYR A 50 -7.17 -8.24 -1.80
N PRO A 51 -8.05 -8.64 -0.86
CA PRO A 51 -9.45 -8.26 -0.77
C PRO A 51 -9.61 -6.74 -0.66
N GLU A 52 -10.78 -6.22 -1.05
CA GLU A 52 -10.97 -4.76 -1.12
C GLU A 52 -10.88 -4.12 0.27
N SER A 53 -11.57 -4.69 1.25
CA SER A 53 -11.54 -4.28 2.65
C SER A 53 -12.16 -5.35 3.53
N VAL A 54 -12.29 -5.10 4.83
CA VAL A 54 -13.06 -5.96 5.75
C VAL A 54 -14.54 -6.11 5.38
N ASN A 55 -15.10 -5.25 4.53
CA ASN A 55 -16.49 -5.37 4.05
C ASN A 55 -16.74 -6.60 3.17
N VAL A 56 -15.69 -7.33 2.75
CA VAL A 56 -15.86 -8.64 2.08
C VAL A 56 -16.32 -9.75 3.03
N LEU A 57 -16.20 -9.54 4.35
CA LEU A 57 -16.54 -10.53 5.36
C LEU A 57 -18.05 -10.55 5.63
N PRO A 58 -18.63 -11.73 5.90
CA PRO A 58 -20.03 -11.81 6.29
C PRO A 58 -20.27 -11.05 7.59
N ASN A 59 -21.38 -10.31 7.66
CA ASN A 59 -21.81 -9.51 8.81
C ASN A 59 -20.97 -8.25 9.11
N VAL A 60 -20.05 -7.87 8.22
CA VAL A 60 -19.43 -6.53 8.23
C VAL A 60 -20.15 -5.68 7.20
N ASN A 61 -20.72 -4.55 7.61
CA ASN A 61 -21.41 -3.62 6.73
C ASN A 61 -20.88 -2.21 6.99
N ASP A 62 -20.66 -1.47 5.91
CA ASP A 62 -20.30 -0.05 5.92
C ASP A 62 -19.11 0.29 6.82
N ASP A 63 -18.14 -0.62 6.96
CA ASP A 63 -16.90 -0.33 7.68
C ASP A 63 -16.09 0.70 6.86
N PRO A 64 -15.63 1.80 7.47
CA PRO A 64 -15.03 2.91 6.73
C PRO A 64 -13.60 2.62 6.25
N ARG A 65 -13.03 1.45 6.58
CA ARG A 65 -11.63 1.10 6.26
C ARG A 65 -11.47 0.54 4.84
N THR A 66 -11.99 1.27 3.87
CA THR A 66 -12.01 0.93 2.43
C THR A 66 -10.71 1.34 1.73
N SER A 67 -10.47 0.78 0.54
CA SER A 67 -9.20 0.96 -0.17
C SER A 67 -8.91 2.40 -0.59
N ASP A 68 -9.93 3.24 -0.82
CA ASP A 68 -9.76 4.67 -1.13
C ASP A 68 -8.99 5.43 -0.04
N LYS A 69 -9.00 4.94 1.21
CA LYS A 69 -8.22 5.54 2.31
C LYS A 69 -6.72 5.46 2.10
N LEU A 70 -6.26 4.55 1.25
CA LEU A 70 -4.84 4.46 0.91
C LEU A 70 -4.29 5.73 0.25
N ILE A 71 -5.15 6.53 -0.39
CA ILE A 71 -4.76 7.69 -1.20
C ILE A 71 -5.44 8.99 -0.77
N ASP A 72 -6.01 9.04 0.43
CA ASP A 72 -6.74 10.22 0.92
C ASP A 72 -5.84 11.30 1.55
N GLY A 73 -4.56 10.99 1.74
CA GLY A 73 -3.52 11.89 2.25
C GLY A 73 -3.40 11.97 3.77
N PHE A 74 -4.24 11.26 4.53
CA PHE A 74 -4.20 11.26 6.00
C PHE A 74 -3.27 10.15 6.53
N ASN A 75 -1.98 10.25 6.18
CA ASN A 75 -1.04 9.16 6.34
C ASN A 75 -0.55 8.92 7.78
N ASP A 76 -0.47 9.96 8.63
CA ASP A 76 -0.11 9.82 10.05
C ASP A 76 -1.33 9.98 10.96
N THR A 77 -2.07 8.89 11.15
CA THR A 77 -3.35 8.89 11.85
C THR A 77 -3.62 7.55 12.54
N GLU A 78 -4.46 7.57 13.57
CA GLU A 78 -5.09 6.37 14.16
C GLU A 78 -6.61 6.33 13.95
N ASN A 79 -7.16 7.32 13.24
CA ASN A 79 -8.57 7.40 12.92
C ASN A 79 -8.91 6.36 11.84
N PRO A 80 -9.74 5.34 12.14
CA PRO A 80 -10.06 4.27 11.20
C PRO A 80 -10.76 4.77 9.93
N SER A 81 -11.32 5.98 9.93
CA SER A 81 -11.96 6.57 8.73
C SER A 81 -10.95 7.02 7.67
N HIS A 82 -9.67 6.93 7.98
CA HIS A 82 -8.52 7.34 7.16
C HIS A 82 -7.47 6.22 7.09
N MET A 83 -7.90 4.96 7.20
CA MET A 83 -7.00 3.81 7.21
C MET A 83 -7.62 2.68 6.43
N TRP A 84 -6.80 1.85 5.80
CA TRP A 84 -7.26 0.66 5.09
C TRP A 84 -7.03 -0.60 5.91
N LEU A 85 -8.02 -1.51 5.91
CA LEU A 85 -7.90 -2.82 6.54
C LEU A 85 -8.61 -3.88 5.71
N THR A 86 -7.95 -5.02 5.53
CA THR A 86 -8.49 -6.16 4.78
C THR A 86 -8.21 -7.48 5.54
N PRO A 87 -9.04 -8.52 5.35
CA PRO A 87 -8.70 -9.84 5.88
C PRO A 87 -7.49 -10.44 5.15
N ILE A 88 -6.74 -11.26 5.88
CA ILE A 88 -5.77 -12.20 5.35
C ILE A 88 -6.54 -13.47 4.97
N LEU A 89 -6.59 -13.79 3.68
CA LEU A 89 -7.30 -14.97 3.19
C LEU A 89 -6.37 -16.20 3.15
N PRO A 90 -6.88 -17.41 3.42
CA PRO A 90 -6.07 -18.63 3.33
C PRO A 90 -5.39 -18.77 1.96
N ASN A 91 -4.08 -19.02 1.97
CA ASN A 91 -3.24 -19.17 0.77
C ASN A 91 -3.25 -17.98 -0.20
N ARG A 92 -3.65 -16.78 0.26
CA ARG A 92 -3.67 -15.56 -0.57
C ARG A 92 -3.13 -14.36 0.20
N CYS A 93 -2.22 -13.63 -0.42
CA CYS A 93 -1.72 -12.37 0.12
C CYS A 93 -2.69 -11.23 -0.23
N ALA A 94 -2.81 -10.26 0.68
CA ALA A 94 -3.44 -8.99 0.38
C ALA A 94 -2.59 -8.25 -0.66
N ARG A 95 -3.26 -7.63 -1.63
CA ARG A 95 -2.62 -6.93 -2.75
C ARG A 95 -3.25 -5.57 -2.95
N VAL A 96 -2.42 -4.59 -3.22
CA VAL A 96 -2.82 -3.26 -3.69
C VAL A 96 -2.21 -3.05 -5.06
N PHE A 97 -3.02 -2.58 -6.00
CA PHE A 97 -2.64 -2.26 -7.36
C PHE A 97 -2.81 -0.77 -7.58
N VAL A 98 -1.79 -0.14 -8.16
CA VAL A 98 -1.86 1.22 -8.68
C VAL A 98 -1.62 1.15 -10.19
N VAL A 99 -2.62 1.54 -10.97
CA VAL A 99 -2.61 1.46 -12.43
C VAL A 99 -2.78 2.86 -13.02
N PHE A 100 -1.83 3.27 -13.86
CA PHE A 100 -1.87 4.54 -14.56
C PHE A 100 -2.47 4.36 -15.96
N ASP A 101 -3.16 5.38 -16.47
CA ASP A 101 -3.74 5.33 -17.83
C ASP A 101 -2.66 5.37 -18.93
N PHE A 102 -1.47 5.88 -18.59
CA PHE A 102 -0.31 5.99 -19.47
C PHE A 102 0.95 5.60 -18.71
N PRO A 103 2.01 5.13 -19.40
CA PRO A 103 3.29 4.85 -18.77
C PRO A 103 3.78 6.08 -17.98
N THR A 104 3.94 5.92 -16.67
CA THR A 104 4.23 7.01 -15.73
C THR A 104 5.56 6.75 -15.04
N TYR A 105 6.39 7.79 -14.94
CA TYR A 105 7.63 7.72 -14.19
C TYR A 105 7.38 7.91 -12.71
N VAL A 106 7.79 6.91 -11.92
CA VAL A 106 7.73 6.94 -10.45
C VAL A 106 9.15 6.86 -9.91
N SER A 107 9.61 7.89 -9.20
CA SER A 107 10.94 7.94 -8.57
C SER A 107 10.97 7.25 -7.22
N ARG A 108 9.85 7.32 -6.48
CA ARG A 108 9.76 6.85 -5.09
C ARG A 108 8.35 6.42 -4.75
N ILE A 109 8.25 5.38 -3.94
CA ILE A 109 7.01 4.92 -3.30
C ILE A 109 7.17 5.02 -1.79
N ASN A 110 6.23 5.67 -1.11
CA ASN A 110 6.11 5.60 0.35
C ASN A 110 4.94 4.68 0.73
N ILE A 111 5.16 3.85 1.75
CA ILE A 111 4.15 2.97 2.35
C ILE A 111 4.04 3.34 3.83
N TYR A 112 2.85 3.75 4.25
CA TYR A 112 2.52 4.15 5.62
C TYR A 112 1.78 3.02 6.32
N ASN A 113 2.34 2.51 7.41
CA ASN A 113 1.88 1.29 8.04
C ASN A 113 0.66 1.51 8.96
N TYR A 114 -0.11 0.45 9.23
CA TYR A 114 -1.31 0.55 10.08
C TYR A 114 -0.96 0.95 11.52
N ARG A 115 -1.58 2.01 12.03
CA ARG A 115 -1.27 2.55 13.37
C ARG A 115 -2.23 2.14 14.49
N LYS A 116 -3.53 2.07 14.24
CA LYS A 116 -4.57 1.85 15.28
C LYS A 116 -4.38 0.57 16.11
N THR A 117 -3.89 -0.49 15.48
CA THR A 117 -3.52 -1.76 16.14
C THR A 117 -2.26 -2.23 15.46
N THR A 118 -1.11 -1.94 16.05
CA THR A 118 0.19 -2.00 15.36
C THR A 118 0.54 -3.42 14.90
N GLU A 119 -0.03 -4.46 15.51
CA GLU A 119 0.11 -5.86 15.12
C GLU A 119 -0.57 -6.18 13.78
N ARG A 120 -1.56 -5.37 13.36
CA ARG A 120 -2.22 -5.47 12.04
C ARG A 120 -1.45 -4.78 10.93
N GLY A 121 -0.39 -4.04 11.25
CA GLY A 121 0.47 -3.41 10.24
C GLY A 121 1.15 -4.46 9.39
N ALA A 122 1.34 -4.18 8.11
CA ALA A 122 2.13 -5.01 7.21
C ALA A 122 3.58 -5.09 7.70
N ARG A 123 4.15 -6.30 7.71
CA ARG A 123 5.57 -6.52 7.99
C ARG A 123 6.32 -6.76 6.70
N LEU A 124 6.15 -7.92 6.06
CA LEU A 124 6.86 -8.25 4.82
C LEU A 124 6.05 -7.82 3.60
N VAL A 125 6.66 -7.02 2.73
CA VAL A 125 6.07 -6.54 1.48
C VAL A 125 6.99 -6.78 0.29
N THR A 126 6.39 -7.09 -0.85
CA THR A 126 7.06 -7.06 -2.16
C THR A 126 6.39 -6.02 -3.03
N VAL A 127 7.18 -5.21 -3.72
CA VAL A 127 6.69 -4.26 -4.73
C VAL A 127 7.17 -4.73 -6.10
N SER A 128 6.23 -4.82 -7.04
CA SER A 128 6.52 -5.12 -8.44
C SER A 128 6.00 -4.03 -9.37
N VAL A 129 6.73 -3.81 -10.46
CA VAL A 129 6.48 -2.84 -11.51
C VAL A 129 6.39 -3.61 -12.83
N ASP A 130 5.23 -3.57 -13.49
CA ASP A 130 4.93 -4.39 -14.67
C ASP A 130 5.42 -5.84 -14.53
N ASP A 131 5.01 -6.47 -13.42
CA ASP A 131 5.34 -7.84 -12.98
C ASP A 131 6.80 -8.11 -12.57
N LEU A 132 7.71 -7.15 -12.71
CA LEU A 132 9.09 -7.27 -12.24
C LEU A 132 9.20 -6.82 -10.77
N ILE A 133 9.74 -7.68 -9.91
CA ILE A 133 9.97 -7.32 -8.50
C ILE A 133 11.11 -6.30 -8.43
N VAL A 134 10.81 -5.11 -7.89
CA VAL A 134 11.78 -4.03 -7.68
C VAL A 134 12.18 -3.89 -6.21
N PHE A 135 11.36 -4.39 -5.28
CA PHE A 135 11.66 -4.34 -3.85
C PHE A 135 11.06 -5.55 -3.12
N SER A 136 11.78 -6.04 -2.11
CA SER A 136 11.27 -7.01 -1.13
C SER A 136 11.90 -6.75 0.22
N GLY A 137 11.11 -6.49 1.25
CA GLY A 137 11.63 -6.12 2.56
C GLY A 137 10.55 -5.87 3.61
N GLU A 138 10.96 -5.30 4.74
CA GLU A 138 10.07 -5.01 5.86
C GLU A 138 9.57 -3.56 5.86
N VAL A 139 8.30 -3.36 6.18
CA VAL A 139 7.74 -2.06 6.56
C VAL A 139 7.86 -1.90 8.07
N PRO A 140 8.49 -0.82 8.57
CA PRO A 140 8.59 -0.59 10.01
C PRO A 140 7.22 -0.62 10.70
N GLN A 141 7.13 -1.27 11.86
CA GLN A 141 5.91 -1.26 12.65
C GLN A 141 5.61 0.18 13.11
N SER A 142 4.34 0.57 13.09
CA SER A 142 3.90 1.82 13.71
C SER A 142 4.07 1.76 15.24
N THR A 143 4.18 2.91 15.87
CA THR A 143 4.12 3.08 17.32
C THR A 143 2.81 3.75 17.73
N SER A 144 2.56 3.88 19.03
CA SER A 144 1.39 4.63 19.54
C SER A 144 1.38 6.11 19.11
N TYR A 145 2.54 6.69 18.81
CA TYR A 145 2.68 8.12 18.52
C TYR A 145 3.13 8.42 17.08
N LYS A 146 3.53 7.41 16.28
CA LYS A 146 4.03 7.64 14.92
C LYS A 146 3.72 6.47 13.99
N THR A 147 3.28 6.79 12.77
CA THR A 147 3.13 5.82 11.69
C THR A 147 4.48 5.34 11.18
N GLY A 148 4.65 4.02 11.06
CA GLY A 148 5.83 3.42 10.43
C GLY A 148 5.82 3.70 8.93
N VAL A 149 6.97 4.08 8.36
CA VAL A 149 7.07 4.46 6.95
C VAL A 149 8.22 3.70 6.30
N LEU A 150 7.93 3.08 5.16
CA LEU A 150 8.93 2.55 4.24
C LEU A 150 8.96 3.43 3.00
N SER A 151 10.15 3.93 2.64
CA SER A 151 10.39 4.70 1.41
C SER A 151 11.29 3.90 0.48
N ILE A 152 10.79 3.59 -0.72
CA ILE A 152 11.48 2.81 -1.74
C ILE A 152 11.88 3.76 -2.86
N SER A 153 13.19 3.89 -3.12
CA SER A 153 13.70 4.58 -4.31
C SER A 153 13.64 3.64 -5.51
N LEU A 154 13.13 4.14 -6.64
CA LEU A 154 13.11 3.47 -7.94
C LEU A 154 14.05 4.16 -8.95
N ARG A 155 14.84 5.15 -8.50
CA ARG A 155 15.86 5.80 -9.32
C ARG A 155 17.01 4.83 -9.59
N GLU A 156 17.54 4.84 -10.80
CA GLU A 156 18.83 4.21 -11.11
C GLU A 156 19.95 5.02 -10.41
N GLU A 157 20.87 4.32 -9.73
CA GLU A 157 22.06 4.90 -9.12
C GLU A 157 23.19 5.13 -10.14
#